data_AF-A0A8B6C9R6-F1
#
_entry.id   AF-A0A8B6C9R6-F1
#
_cell.length_a   1.000
_cell.length_b   1.000
_cell.length_c   1.000
_cell.angle_alpha   90.00
_cell.angle_beta   90.00
_cell.angle_gamma   90.00
#
_symmetry.space_group_name_H-M   'P 1'
#
loop_
_entity.id
_entity.type
_entity.pdbx_description
1 polymer ?
#
loop_
_entity_poly.entity_id
_entity_poly.type
_entity_poly.pdbx_seq_one_letter_code
_entity_poly.pdbx_strand_id
1 'polypeptide(L)'
;MVKLCSTFFSTTEDIYLCFIYNPPSNSSYTQSLDENIFDLLETDIEKYSKSGSIILAGDLNSRKGTKQPDFIEGDNRNGVNQIFNNFDPDINVPVRYSMDETISSRGKFLNDICIETGLRILNGRTTGDSIGQLTCYTPNGCSVVDYFIVSENLL
;
A
#
# COMPACT_ATOMS: atom_id res chain seq x y z
N MET A 1 -14.75 -0.74 5.80
CA MET A 1 -13.63 -1.29 6.61
C MET A 1 -14.10 -1.74 8.00
N VAL A 2 -13.44 -2.74 8.59
CA VAL A 2 -13.64 -3.19 9.99
C VAL A 2 -12.86 -2.27 10.92
N LYS A 3 -13.49 -1.80 12.00
CA LYS A 3 -12.85 -0.93 12.99
C LYS A 3 -12.24 -1.74 14.14
N LEU A 4 -10.95 -1.54 14.39
CA LEU A 4 -10.23 -1.98 15.58
C LEU A 4 -10.21 -0.82 16.57
N CYS A 5 -10.90 -0.99 17.70
CA CYS A 5 -11.09 0.10 18.67
C CYS A 5 -9.82 0.36 19.49
N SER A 6 -9.39 1.62 19.53
CA SER A 6 -8.16 2.04 20.21
C SER A 6 -8.14 1.70 21.69
N THR A 7 -9.27 1.84 22.38
CA THR A 7 -9.37 1.53 23.82
C THR A 7 -9.25 0.04 24.10
N PHE A 8 -9.70 -0.82 23.19
CA PHE A 8 -9.60 -2.26 23.33
C PHE A 8 -8.19 -2.76 22.98
N PHE A 9 -7.62 -2.27 21.88
CA PHE A 9 -6.29 -2.69 21.38
C PHE A 9 -5.12 -1.88 21.95
N SER A 10 -5.40 -0.87 22.79
CA SER A 10 -4.39 0.03 23.38
C SER A 10 -3.51 0.74 22.34
N THR A 11 -4.10 1.14 21.21
CA THR A 11 -3.43 1.93 20.17
C THR A 11 -3.70 3.43 20.38
N THR A 12 -2.93 4.30 19.73
CA THR A 12 -3.07 5.76 19.84
C THR A 12 -4.36 6.28 19.22
N GLU A 13 -4.84 5.62 18.16
CA GLU A 13 -6.09 5.90 17.48
C GLU A 13 -6.76 4.62 16.97
N ASP A 14 -8.00 4.74 16.52
CA ASP A 14 -8.71 3.61 15.93
C ASP A 14 -8.03 3.19 14.63
N ILE A 15 -8.04 1.89 14.34
CA ILE A 15 -7.47 1.35 13.10
C ILE A 15 -8.59 0.76 12.24
N TYR A 16 -8.64 1.12 10.97
CA TYR A 16 -9.61 0.60 10.00
C TYR A 16 -8.93 -0.41 9.09
N LEU A 17 -9.32 -1.68 9.24
CA LEU A 17 -8.80 -2.82 8.49
C LEU A 17 -9.71 -3.14 7.30
N CYS A 18 -9.12 -3.22 6.11
CA CYS A 18 -9.78 -3.64 4.88
C CYS A 18 -9.09 -4.89 4.32
N PHE A 19 -9.86 -5.97 4.12
CA PHE A 19 -9.36 -7.13 3.39
C PHE A 19 -9.72 -7.02 1.91
N ILE A 20 -8.73 -7.20 1.05
CA ILE A 20 -8.85 -6.98 -0.38
C ILE A 20 -8.61 -8.30 -1.11
N TYR A 21 -9.46 -8.56 -2.10
CA TYR A 21 -9.20 -9.55 -3.12
C TYR A 21 -9.45 -8.91 -4.48
N ASN A 22 -8.38 -8.57 -5.20
CA ASN A 22 -8.45 -8.11 -6.57
C ASN A 22 -8.16 -9.30 -7.51
N PRO A 23 -9.18 -9.89 -8.15
CA PRO A 23 -9.04 -11.05 -9.01
C PRO A 23 -8.05 -10.83 -10.17
N PRO A 24 -7.44 -11.89 -10.74
CA PRO A 24 -6.58 -11.78 -11.92
C PRO A 24 -7.29 -11.08 -13.08
N SER A 25 -6.60 -10.18 -13.79
CA SER A 25 -7.20 -9.27 -14.79
C SER A 25 -7.90 -9.97 -15.95
N ASN A 26 -7.50 -11.19 -16.26
CA ASN A 26 -8.08 -12.02 -17.30
C ASN A 26 -9.21 -12.93 -16.81
N SER A 27 -9.56 -12.91 -15.52
CA SER A 27 -10.62 -13.75 -14.97
C SER A 27 -12.00 -13.30 -15.47
N SER A 28 -12.92 -14.25 -15.63
CA SER A 28 -14.32 -13.96 -15.96
C SER A 28 -14.98 -13.08 -14.90
N TYR A 29 -14.58 -13.24 -13.64
CA TYR A 29 -15.08 -12.45 -12.53
C TYR A 29 -14.69 -10.97 -12.67
N THR A 30 -13.44 -10.67 -13.03
CA THR A 30 -13.01 -9.28 -13.31
C THR A 30 -13.79 -8.65 -14.45
N GLN A 31 -14.08 -9.40 -15.51
CA GLN A 31 -14.83 -8.89 -16.67
C GLN A 31 -16.30 -8.60 -16.35
N SER A 32 -16.84 -9.23 -15.29
CA SER A 32 -18.20 -8.98 -14.81
C SER A 32 -18.31 -7.91 -13.73
N LEU A 33 -17.19 -7.35 -13.28
CA LEU A 33 -17.23 -6.24 -12.31
C LEU A 33 -17.59 -4.95 -13.04
N ASP A 34 -18.68 -4.32 -12.61
CA ASP A 34 -19.10 -3.01 -13.11
C ASP A 34 -18.21 -1.87 -12.57
N GLU A 35 -17.47 -2.12 -11.48
CA GLU A 35 -16.66 -1.13 -10.77
C GLU A 35 -15.20 -1.57 -10.63
N ASN A 36 -14.28 -0.62 -10.77
CA ASN A 36 -12.86 -0.85 -10.50
C ASN A 36 -12.61 -0.87 -8.98
N ILE A 37 -12.01 -1.95 -8.50
CA ILE A 37 -11.70 -2.14 -7.07
C ILE A 37 -10.81 -1.01 -6.52
N PHE A 38 -9.92 -0.45 -7.34
CA PHE A 38 -9.05 0.65 -6.91
C PHE A 38 -9.83 1.94 -6.62
N ASP A 39 -10.80 2.29 -7.46
CA ASP A 39 -11.66 3.48 -7.27
C ASP A 39 -12.52 3.35 -5.99
N LEU A 40 -13.01 2.15 -5.70
CA LEU A 40 -13.71 1.83 -4.46
C LEU A 40 -12.79 1.96 -3.24
N LEU A 41 -11.55 1.49 -3.36
CA LEU A 41 -10.55 1.61 -2.30
C LEU A 41 -10.20 3.06 -2.00
N GLU A 42 -9.98 3.89 -3.01
CA GLU A 42 -9.72 5.33 -2.83
C GLU A 42 -10.84 6.01 -2.05
N THR A 43 -12.10 5.75 -2.43
CA THR A 43 -13.29 6.29 -1.74
C THR A 43 -13.33 5.87 -0.28
N ASP A 44 -13.07 4.60 0.01
CA ASP A 44 -13.04 4.07 1.36
C ASP A 44 -11.86 4.65 2.17
N ILE A 45 -10.67 4.76 1.57
CA ILE A 45 -9.49 5.34 2.22
C ILE A 45 -9.74 6.80 2.59
N GLU A 46 -10.31 7.60 1.68
CA GLU A 46 -10.62 9.01 1.92
C GLU A 46 -11.62 9.19 3.07
N LYS A 47 -12.59 8.28 3.18
CA LYS A 47 -13.59 8.28 4.24
C LYS A 47 -12.99 7.92 5.60
N TYR A 48 -12.24 6.83 5.67
CA TYR A 48 -11.80 6.26 6.95
C TYR A 48 -10.52 6.91 7.51
N SER A 49 -9.64 7.46 6.65
CA SER A 49 -8.42 8.17 7.07
C SER A 49 -8.72 9.38 7.95
N LYS A 50 -9.89 10.00 7.79
CA LYS A 50 -10.37 11.11 8.63
C LYS A 50 -10.67 10.71 10.08
N SER A 51 -10.80 9.41 10.36
CA SER A 51 -11.25 8.88 11.66
C SER A 51 -10.23 7.97 12.35
N GLY A 52 -9.08 7.69 11.72
CA GLY A 52 -8.02 6.86 12.28
C GLY A 52 -7.11 6.27 11.20
N SER A 53 -6.15 5.46 11.64
CA SER A 53 -5.19 4.78 10.75
C SER A 53 -5.88 3.73 9.89
N ILE A 54 -5.26 3.40 8.75
CA ILE A 54 -5.74 2.38 7.82
C ILE A 54 -4.74 1.23 7.73
N ILE A 55 -5.28 0.01 7.64
CA ILE A 55 -4.56 -1.18 7.19
C ILE A 55 -5.35 -1.78 6.03
N LEU A 56 -4.70 -1.95 4.89
CA LEU A 56 -5.18 -2.74 3.78
C LEU A 56 -4.39 -4.05 3.74
N ALA A 57 -5.09 -5.18 3.60
CA ALA A 57 -4.47 -6.50 3.59
C ALA A 57 -5.10 -7.41 2.56
N GLY A 58 -4.29 -8.16 1.79
CA GLY A 58 -4.78 -9.25 0.95
C GLY A 58 -4.16 -9.29 -0.44
N ASP A 59 -4.75 -10.12 -1.31
CA ASP A 59 -4.27 -10.37 -2.66
C ASP A 59 -4.76 -9.28 -3.62
N LEU A 60 -3.84 -8.42 -4.06
CA LEU A 60 -4.12 -7.37 -5.03
C LEU A 60 -3.87 -7.79 -6.48
N ASN A 61 -3.37 -9.02 -6.72
CA ASN A 61 -2.86 -9.49 -8.01
C ASN A 61 -2.07 -8.40 -8.75
N SER A 62 -1.21 -7.72 -7.99
CA SER A 62 -0.45 -6.55 -8.40
C SER A 62 1.02 -6.81 -8.09
N ARG A 63 1.88 -6.71 -9.10
CA ARG A 63 3.34 -6.87 -8.93
C ARG A 63 3.97 -5.48 -9.02
N LYS A 64 4.54 -4.97 -7.92
CA LYS A 64 5.02 -3.58 -7.79
C LYS A 64 6.54 -3.41 -7.95
N GLY A 65 7.33 -4.45 -7.68
CA GLY A 65 8.81 -4.35 -7.63
C GLY A 65 9.31 -3.37 -6.56
N THR A 66 10.59 -3.01 -6.58
CA THR A 66 11.17 -1.97 -5.68
C THR A 66 11.72 -0.75 -6.43
N LYS A 67 11.72 -0.78 -7.77
CA LYS A 67 12.32 0.27 -8.61
C LYS A 67 11.79 1.69 -8.36
N GLN A 68 10.51 1.81 -8.00
CA GLN A 68 9.87 3.10 -7.69
C GLN A 68 9.48 3.10 -6.21
N PRO A 69 9.76 4.19 -5.46
CA PRO A 69 9.24 4.35 -4.11
C PRO A 69 7.72 4.52 -4.14
N ASP A 70 7.05 3.99 -3.12
CA ASP A 70 5.62 4.16 -2.84
C ASP A 70 5.32 5.43 -2.01
N PHE A 71 6.26 6.38 -2.03
CA PHE A 71 6.17 7.68 -1.38
C PHE A 71 6.95 8.70 -2.21
N ILE A 72 6.73 9.98 -1.93
CA ILE A 72 7.46 11.06 -2.60
C ILE A 72 8.79 11.24 -1.87
N GLU A 73 9.90 10.91 -2.55
CA GLU A 73 11.23 11.20 -2.03
C GLU A 73 11.41 12.73 -1.92
N GLY A 74 11.83 13.20 -0.75
CA GLY A 74 12.17 14.61 -0.55
C GLY A 74 13.26 15.04 -1.54
N ASP A 75 12.95 16.00 -2.41
CA ASP A 75 13.92 16.55 -3.36
C ASP A 75 14.99 17.30 -2.54
N ASN A 76 16.23 16.82 -2.50
CA ASN A 76 17.39 17.47 -1.87
C ASN A 76 17.80 18.79 -2.58
N ARG A 77 16.85 19.49 -3.22
CA ARG A 77 17.06 20.80 -3.83
C ARG A 77 16.87 21.85 -2.75
N ASN A 78 17.99 22.27 -2.17
CA ASN A 78 18.16 23.37 -1.21
C ASN A 78 17.55 24.72 -1.66
N GLY A 79 16.23 24.82 -1.89
CA GLY A 79 15.64 26.09 -2.30
C GLY A 79 14.16 26.12 -2.70
N VAL A 80 13.43 24.99 -2.75
CA VAL A 80 12.00 25.00 -3.17
C VAL A 80 11.02 24.69 -2.03
N ASN A 81 11.52 24.27 -0.86
CA ASN A 81 10.71 23.94 0.34
C ASN A 81 10.02 25.15 1.02
N GLN A 82 9.95 26.32 0.37
CA GLN A 82 9.26 27.50 0.91
C GLN A 82 7.94 27.84 0.20
N ILE A 83 7.52 27.09 -0.83
CA ILE A 83 6.31 27.43 -1.61
C ILE A 83 5.10 26.56 -1.24
N PHE A 84 5.31 25.34 -0.73
CA PHE A 84 4.22 24.44 -0.31
C PHE A 84 4.29 24.18 1.19
N ASN A 85 3.68 25.07 1.99
CA ASN A 85 3.66 25.02 3.46
C ASN A 85 2.94 23.79 4.08
N ASN A 86 2.55 22.80 3.29
CA ASN A 86 1.85 21.60 3.74
C ASN A 86 2.57 20.29 3.36
N PHE A 87 3.80 20.36 2.84
CA PHE A 87 4.57 19.16 2.51
C PHE A 87 5.46 18.80 3.72
N ASP A 88 5.04 17.80 4.49
CA ASP A 88 5.91 17.13 5.46
C ASP A 88 6.59 15.98 4.69
N PRO A 89 7.84 16.14 4.20
CA PRO A 89 8.52 15.06 3.51
C PRO A 89 8.70 13.90 4.48
N ASP A 90 8.33 12.67 4.13
CA ASP A 90 8.56 11.51 5.02
C ASP A 90 10.06 11.41 5.38
N ILE A 91 10.41 11.77 6.61
CA ILE A 91 11.82 12.00 6.96
C ILE A 91 12.56 10.67 7.17
N ASN A 92 11.88 9.55 7.40
CA ASN A 92 12.51 8.26 7.72
C ASN A 92 11.72 7.00 7.28
N VAL A 93 11.27 6.91 6.02
CA VAL A 93 10.66 5.65 5.53
C VAL A 93 11.72 4.56 5.39
N PRO A 94 11.57 3.38 6.02
CA PRO A 94 12.48 2.26 5.82
C PRO A 94 12.55 1.83 4.35
N VAL A 95 13.75 1.47 3.89
CA VAL A 95 13.95 0.89 2.56
C VAL A 95 13.13 -0.39 2.44
N ARG A 96 12.39 -0.51 1.34
CA ARG A 96 11.61 -1.70 1.02
C ARG A 96 12.39 -2.64 0.11
N TYR A 97 12.38 -3.92 0.46
CA TYR A 97 12.91 -5.00 -0.38
C TYR A 97 11.79 -5.88 -0.98
N SER A 98 12.09 -6.59 -2.06
CA SER A 98 11.20 -7.56 -2.71
C SER A 98 12.03 -8.59 -3.48
N MET A 99 11.66 -9.86 -3.38
CA MET A 99 12.18 -10.91 -4.26
C MET A 99 11.50 -10.90 -5.64
N ASP A 100 10.34 -10.24 -5.76
CA ASP A 100 9.67 -10.00 -7.03
C ASP A 100 9.89 -8.57 -7.49
N GLU A 101 10.75 -8.40 -8.50
CA GLU A 101 11.08 -7.12 -9.12
C GLU A 101 10.23 -6.80 -10.36
N THR A 102 9.22 -7.63 -10.65
CA THR A 102 8.33 -7.39 -11.78
C THR A 102 7.37 -6.25 -11.48
N ILE A 103 7.18 -5.37 -12.46
CA ILE A 103 6.20 -4.28 -12.39
C ILE A 103 5.10 -4.52 -13.41
N SER A 104 3.91 -4.80 -12.90
CA SER A 104 2.68 -4.92 -13.68
C SER A 104 1.97 -3.57 -13.84
N SER A 105 0.98 -3.48 -14.72
CA SER A 105 0.12 -2.29 -14.82
C SER A 105 -0.59 -1.98 -13.50
N ARG A 106 -1.15 -3.00 -12.85
CA ARG A 106 -1.73 -2.90 -11.50
C ARG A 106 -0.70 -2.50 -10.43
N GLY A 107 0.57 -2.89 -10.62
CA GLY A 107 1.69 -2.48 -9.78
C GLY A 107 1.88 -0.97 -9.76
N LYS A 108 1.70 -0.32 -10.92
CA LYS A 108 1.77 1.13 -11.04
C LYS A 108 0.60 1.81 -10.34
N PHE A 109 -0.63 1.35 -10.60
CA PHE A 109 -1.81 1.86 -9.91
C PHE A 109 -1.71 1.72 -8.39
N LEU A 110 -1.25 0.56 -7.90
CA LEU A 110 -1.00 0.37 -6.46
C LEU A 110 0.02 1.38 -5.91
N ASN A 111 1.08 1.66 -6.67
CA ASN A 111 2.07 2.67 -6.29
C ASN A 111 1.46 4.07 -6.21
N ASP A 112 0.65 4.44 -7.21
CA ASP A 112 -0.02 5.75 -7.29
C ASP A 112 -0.96 5.95 -6.10
N ILE A 113 -1.77 4.94 -5.75
CA ILE A 113 -2.63 4.97 -4.55
C ILE A 113 -1.80 5.18 -3.28
N CYS A 114 -0.69 4.47 -3.10
CA CYS A 114 0.15 4.64 -1.91
C CYS A 114 0.70 6.07 -1.79
N ILE A 115 1.15 6.65 -2.91
CA ILE A 115 1.64 8.03 -2.96
C ILE A 115 0.52 9.02 -2.64
N GLU A 116 -0.61 8.91 -3.31
CA GLU A 116 -1.73 9.86 -3.20
C GLU A 116 -2.39 9.83 -1.83
N THR A 117 -2.48 8.65 -1.22
CA THR A 117 -3.14 8.46 0.09
C THR A 117 -2.21 8.57 1.28
N GLY A 118 -0.89 8.65 1.05
CA GLY A 118 0.10 8.64 2.14
C GLY A 118 0.25 7.27 2.82
N LEU A 119 -0.28 6.19 2.23
CA LEU A 119 -0.09 4.83 2.76
C LEU A 119 1.24 4.22 2.29
N ARG A 120 1.76 3.24 3.02
CA ARG A 120 3.06 2.61 2.79
C ARG A 120 2.95 1.10 2.77
N ILE A 121 3.62 0.45 1.81
CA ILE A 121 3.67 -1.01 1.71
C ILE A 121 4.54 -1.59 2.83
N LEU A 122 3.97 -2.38 3.74
CA LEU A 122 4.70 -2.93 4.89
C LEU A 122 5.63 -4.10 4.50
N ASN A 123 5.25 -4.91 3.50
CA ASN A 123 6.08 -6.02 3.01
C ASN A 123 7.45 -5.51 2.58
N GLY A 124 8.51 -6.21 2.99
CA GLY A 124 9.89 -5.83 2.70
C GLY A 124 10.50 -4.80 3.64
N ARG A 125 9.78 -4.36 4.68
CA ARG A 125 10.22 -3.32 5.64
C ARG A 125 10.30 -3.78 7.09
N THR A 126 9.73 -4.95 7.41
CA THR A 126 9.60 -5.42 8.80
C THR A 126 10.68 -6.41 9.20
N THR A 127 10.93 -6.50 10.51
CA THR A 127 11.78 -7.54 11.07
C THR A 127 11.14 -8.90 10.79
N GLY A 128 11.83 -9.76 10.04
CA GLY A 128 11.30 -11.06 9.59
C GLY A 128 10.92 -11.10 8.11
N ASP A 129 10.81 -9.94 7.45
CA ASP A 129 10.58 -9.83 6.00
C ASP A 129 11.55 -8.84 5.35
N SER A 130 12.76 -8.71 5.89
CA SER A 130 13.75 -7.71 5.45
C SER A 130 14.30 -7.95 4.03
N ILE A 131 14.01 -9.10 3.42
CA ILE A 131 14.37 -9.42 2.03
C ILE A 131 13.17 -9.42 1.09
N GLY A 132 11.96 -9.11 1.60
CA GLY A 132 10.71 -9.03 0.84
C GLY A 132 10.33 -10.36 0.19
N GLN A 133 10.00 -11.35 1.01
CA GLN A 133 9.69 -12.72 0.58
C GLN A 133 8.52 -12.77 -0.41
N LEU A 134 8.55 -13.78 -1.27
CA LEU A 134 7.45 -14.10 -2.18
C LEU A 134 6.20 -14.49 -1.38
N THR A 135 5.03 -14.04 -1.83
CA THR A 135 3.75 -14.32 -1.15
C THR A 135 2.89 -15.33 -1.91
N CYS A 136 3.16 -15.54 -3.20
CA CYS A 136 2.45 -16.48 -4.05
C CYS A 136 3.41 -17.39 -4.83
N TYR A 137 3.08 -18.68 -4.86
CA TYR A 137 3.80 -19.72 -5.60
C TYR A 137 2.82 -20.52 -6.45
N THR A 138 3.09 -20.57 -7.76
CA THR A 138 2.29 -21.31 -8.73
C THR A 138 3.20 -22.21 -9.56
N PRO A 139 2.66 -23.21 -10.29
CA PRO A 139 3.46 -24.00 -11.23
C PRO A 139 4.16 -23.17 -12.30
N ASN A 140 3.65 -21.97 -12.62
CA ASN A 140 4.15 -21.11 -13.69
C ASN A 140 5.03 -19.95 -13.18
N GLY A 141 5.37 -19.94 -11.89
CA GLY A 141 6.22 -18.92 -11.30
C GLY A 141 5.75 -18.47 -9.92
N CYS A 142 6.43 -17.45 -9.42
CA CYS A 142 6.19 -16.88 -8.10
C CYS A 142 6.11 -15.35 -8.19
N SER A 143 5.47 -14.74 -7.20
CA SER A 143 5.27 -13.30 -7.14
C SER A 143 5.03 -12.79 -5.73
N VAL A 144 5.16 -11.47 -5.56
CA VAL A 144 4.61 -10.74 -4.42
C VAL A 144 3.31 -10.09 -4.89
N VAL A 145 2.17 -10.58 -4.40
CA VAL A 145 0.82 -10.09 -4.76
C VAL A 145 -0.10 -9.91 -3.56
N ASP A 146 0.17 -10.61 -2.47
CA ASP A 146 -0.42 -10.34 -1.16
C ASP A 146 0.36 -9.25 -0.44
N TYR A 147 -0.33 -8.19 -0.01
CA TYR A 147 0.30 -7.05 0.66
C TYR A 147 -0.38 -6.72 1.98
N PHE A 148 0.41 -6.17 2.89
CA PHE A 148 -0.04 -5.26 3.93
C PHE A 148 0.37 -3.84 3.52
N ILE A 149 -0.58 -2.91 3.53
CA ILE A 149 -0.37 -1.50 3.20
C ILE A 149 -0.97 -0.70 4.35
N VAL A 150 -0.21 0.20 4.96
CA VAL A 150 -0.55 0.80 6.25
C VAL A 150 -0.38 2.31 6.23
N SER A 151 -1.09 3.01 7.11
CA SER A 151 -0.77 4.41 7.43
C SER A 151 0.66 4.53 7.96
N GLU A 152 1.33 5.65 7.65
CA GLU A 152 2.74 5.85 7.98
C GLU A 152 3.06 5.66 9.48
N ASN A 153 2.16 6.07 10.37
CA ASN A 153 2.30 5.91 11.81
C ASN A 153 2.22 4.45 12.31
N LEU A 154 1.86 3.51 11.43
CA LEU A 154 1.84 2.07 11.68
C LEU A 154 3.00 1.32 10.99
N LEU A 155 3.88 2.03 10.28
CA LEU A 155 5.04 1.47 9.59
C LEU A 155 6.18 1.12 10.55
#